data_AF-A0A972V322-F1
#
_entry.id   AF-A0A972V322-F1
#
_cell.length_a   1.000
_cell.length_b   1.000
_cell.length_c   1.000
_cell.angle_alpha   90.00
_cell.angle_beta   90.00
_cell.angle_gamma   90.00
#
_symmetry.space_group_name_H-M   'P 1'
#
loop_
_entity.id
_entity.type
_entity.pdbx_description
1 polymer ?
#
loop_
_entity_poly.entity_id
_entity_poly.type
_entity_poly.pdbx_seq_one_letter_code
_entity_poly.pdbx_strand_id
1 'polypeptide(L)' 'FCAPRGIHVMVEKPLATNIEDAEKMLALANNHNIHLITNYETSWYGSNSEAYNIVHKEKKIGDI' A
#
# COMPACT_ATOMS: atom_id res chain seq x y z
N PHE A 1 6.63 3.03 20.13
CA PHE A 1 6.12 1.76 19.57
C PHE A 1 4.62 1.88 19.28
N CYS A 2 4.22 1.87 18.00
CA CYS A 2 2.84 2.05 17.56
C CYS A 2 2.05 0.73 17.53
N ALA A 3 2.59 -0.32 16.90
CA ALA A 3 1.89 -1.60 16.73
C ALA A 3 1.45 -2.26 18.06
N PRO A 4 2.28 -2.38 19.11
CA PRO A 4 1.83 -2.92 20.40
C PRO A 4 0.74 -2.11 21.10
N ARG A 5 0.48 -0.88 20.64
CA ARG A 5 -0.60 0.00 21.13
C ARG A 5 -1.84 -0.05 20.24
N GLY A 6 -1.87 -0.90 19.21
CA GLY A 6 -2.98 -0.99 18.26
C GLY A 6 -3.09 0.21 17.30
N ILE A 7 -2.03 1.02 17.17
CA ILE A 7 -2.04 2.21 16.32
C ILE A 7 -1.67 1.82 14.90
N HIS A 8 -2.58 2.04 13.95
CA HIS A 8 -2.30 1.93 12.51
C HIS A 8 -1.25 2.95 12.07
N VAL A 9 -0.39 2.56 11.14
CA VAL A 9 0.76 3.36 10.71
C VAL A 9 0.73 3.58 9.21
N MET A 10 0.88 4.83 8.81
CA MET A 10 1.27 5.21 7.45
C MET A 10 2.73 5.66 7.48
N VAL A 11 3.53 5.15 6.55
CA VAL A 11 4.94 5.52 6.38
C VAL A 11 5.10 6.25 5.06
N GLU A 12 5.88 7.34 5.06
CA GLU A 12 6.27 8.00 3.80
C GLU A 12 7.06 7.04 2.90
N LYS A 13 6.95 7.19 1.59
CA LYS A 13 7.72 6.33 0.68
C LYS A 13 9.24 6.58 0.81
N PRO A 14 10.09 5.55 0.66
CA PRO A 14 9.76 4.12 0.60
C PRO A 14 9.41 3.55 1.99
N LEU A 15 8.60 2.47 2.02
CA LEU A 15 8.18 1.79 3.26
C LEU A 15 9.35 1.42 4.18
N ALA A 16 10.44 0.92 3.57
CA ALA A 16 11.68 0.54 4.23
C ALA A 16 12.86 0.69 3.24
N THR A 17 14.09 0.63 3.74
CA THR A 17 15.32 0.73 2.91
C THR A 17 15.73 -0.60 2.29
N ASN A 18 15.24 -1.73 2.80
CA ASN A 18 15.49 -3.08 2.31
C ASN A 18 14.25 -3.97 2.57
N ILE A 19 14.24 -5.17 1.99
CA ILE A 19 13.11 -6.10 2.07
C ILE A 19 13.03 -6.72 3.47
N GLU A 20 14.16 -7.05 4.08
CA GLU A 20 14.24 -7.71 5.38
C GLU A 20 13.58 -6.88 6.48
N ASP A 21 13.71 -5.55 6.43
CA ASP A 21 13.06 -4.63 7.36
C ASP A 21 11.57 -4.47 7.05
N ALA A 22 11.17 -4.44 5.78
CA ALA A 22 9.75 -4.44 5.39
C ALA A 22 9.03 -5.71 5.89
N GLU A 23 9.67 -6.88 5.81
CA GLU A 23 9.13 -8.15 6.31
C GLU A 23 8.93 -8.13 7.83
N LYS A 24 9.88 -7.59 8.59
CA LYS A 24 9.74 -7.42 10.05
C LYS A 24 8.60 -6.47 10.40
N MET A 25 8.45 -5.38 9.64
CA MET A 25 7.34 -4.43 9.82
C MET A 25 5.98 -5.08 9.55
N LEU A 26 5.88 -5.88 8.48
CA LEU A 26 4.68 -6.65 8.13
C LEU A 26 4.35 -7.68 9.21
N ALA A 27 5.34 -8.45 9.68
CA ALA A 27 5.15 -9.43 10.74
C ALA A 27 4.62 -8.76 12.03
N LEU A 28 5.19 -7.61 12.40
CA LEU A 28 4.73 -6.84 13.56
C LEU A 28 3.31 -6.29 13.37
N ALA A 29 2.98 -5.81 12.18
CA ALA A 29 1.66 -5.31 11.85
C ALA A 29 0.59 -6.41 11.95
N ASN A 30 0.88 -7.59 11.42
CA ASN A 30 0.01 -8.77 11.49
C ASN A 30 -0.16 -9.25 12.94
N ASN A 31 0.92 -9.36 13.71
CA ASN A 31 0.89 -9.81 15.11
C ASN A 31 0.03 -8.91 16.01
N HIS A 32 -0.05 -7.62 15.70
CA HIS A 32 -0.84 -6.65 16.45
C HIS A 32 -2.13 -6.22 15.75
N ASN A 33 -2.48 -6.85 14.62
CA ASN A 33 -3.67 -6.54 13.83
C ASN A 33 -3.81 -5.03 13.51
N ILE A 34 -2.72 -4.42 13.02
CA ILE A 34 -2.74 -3.02 12.56
C ILE A 34 -2.55 -2.93 11.06
N HIS A 35 -3.16 -1.90 10.45
CA HIS A 35 -2.78 -1.50 9.10
C HIS A 35 -1.40 -0.83 9.10
N LEU A 36 -0.54 -1.32 8.23
CA LEU A 36 0.71 -0.70 7.84
C LEU A 36 0.62 -0.37 6.36
N ILE A 37 0.65 0.92 6.03
CA ILE A 37 0.51 1.40 4.65
C ILE A 37 1.64 2.36 4.30
N THR A 38 1.95 2.45 3.00
CA THR A 38 2.91 3.42 2.45
C THR A 38 2.13 4.58 1.85
N ASN A 39 2.63 5.81 2.00
CA ASN A 39 2.02 6.98 1.40
C ASN A 39 2.25 7.02 -0.13
N TYR A 40 1.52 6.17 -0.87
CA TYR A 40 1.37 6.27 -2.32
C TYR A 40 0.12 7.10 -2.63
N GLU A 41 0.26 8.42 -2.49
CA GLU A 41 -0.81 9.40 -2.62
C GLU A 41 -1.50 9.35 -3.99
N THR A 42 -0.73 9.05 -5.04
CA THR A 42 -1.24 8.96 -6.42
C THR A 42 -2.25 7.83 -6.63
N SER A 43 -2.29 6.83 -5.73
CA SER A 43 -3.32 5.79 -5.75
C SER A 43 -4.74 6.35 -5.59
N TRP A 44 -4.88 7.55 -5.01
CA TRP A 44 -6.17 8.21 -4.83
C TRP A 44 -6.52 9.21 -5.92
N TYR A 45 -5.69 9.36 -6.96
CA TYR A 45 -5.99 10.27 -8.05
C TYR A 45 -7.08 9.67 -8.95
N GLY A 46 -8.11 10.46 -9.25
CA GLY A 46 -9.22 10.03 -10.12
C GLY A 46 -8.74 9.59 -11.50
N SER A 47 -7.67 10.21 -12.02
CA SER A 47 -7.03 9.79 -13.27
C SER A 47 -6.49 8.36 -13.22
N ASN A 48 -5.91 7.93 -12.10
CA ASN A 48 -5.39 6.58 -11.94
C ASN A 48 -6.53 5.57 -11.83
N SER A 49 -7.61 5.92 -11.11
CA SER A 49 -8.82 5.10 -11.06
C SER A 49 -9.46 4.95 -12.44
N GLU A 50 -9.53 6.02 -13.23
CA GLU A 50 -10.10 5.99 -14.58
C GLU A 50 -9.23 5.17 -15.53
N ALA A 51 -7.91 5.39 -15.50
CA ALA A 51 -6.97 4.56 -16.26
C ALA A 51 -7.15 3.08 -15.90
N TYR A 52 -7.24 2.73 -14.62
CA TYR A 52 -7.48 1.36 -14.18
C TYR A 52 -8.79 0.78 -14.78
N ASN A 53 -9.87 1.55 -14.81
CA ASN A 53 -11.15 1.14 -15.39
C ASN A 53 -11.03 0.88 -16.91
N ILE A 54 -10.44 1.81 -17.65
CA ILE A 54 -10.25 1.72 -19.11
C ILE A 54 -9.47 0.46 -19.47
N VAL A 55 -8.41 0.16 -18.71
CA VAL A 55 -7.54 -1.00 -18.95
C VAL A 55 -8.22 -2.30 -18.54
N HIS A 56 -8.66 -2.43 -17.29
CA HIS A 56 -9.03 -3.74 -16.73
C HIS A 56 -10.52 -4.07 -16.84
N LYS A 57 -11.39 -3.05 -16.84
CA LYS A 57 -12.85 -3.25 -16.91
C LYS A 57 -13.38 -3.13 -18.32
N GLU A 58 -12.97 -2.06 -19.03
CA GLU A 58 -13.46 -1.77 -20.38
C GLU A 58 -12.62 -2.46 -21.47
N LYS A 59 -11.39 -2.87 -21.16
CA LYS A 59 -10.45 -3.53 -22.09
C LYS A 59 -10.22 -2.76 -23.40
N LYS A 60 -10.20 -1.43 -23.34
CA LYS A 60 -10.13 -0.57 -24.53
C LYS A 60 -8.76 -0.52 -25.21
N ILE A 61 -7.72 -1.06 -24.58
CA ILE A 61 -6.34 -0.98 -25.08
C ILE A 61 -5.73 -2.35 -25.44
N GLY A 62 -6.55 -3.39 -25.53
CA GLY A 62 -6.10 -4.76 -25.78
C GLY A 62 -5.75 -5.51 -24.49
N ASP A 63 -5.11 -6.66 -24.64
CA ASP A 63 -4.77 -7.54 -23.51
C ASP A 63 -3.49 -7.08 -22.80
N ILE A 64 -3.59 -6.95 -21.48
CA ILE A 64 -2.51 -6.63 -20.52
C ILE A 64 -2.70 -7.50 -19.28
#